data_AF-A0AA96QW97-F1
#
_entry.id   AF-A0AA96QW97-F1
#
_cell.length_a   1.000
_cell.length_b   1.000
_cell.length_c   1.000
_cell.angle_alpha   90.00
_cell.angle_beta   90.00
_cell.angle_gamma   90.00
#
_symmetry.space_group_name_H-M   'P 1'
#
loop_
_entity.id
_entity.type
_entity.pdbx_description
1 polymer ?
#
loop_
_entity_poly.entity_id
_entity_poly.type
_entity_poly.pdbx_seq_one_letter_code
_entity_poly.pdbx_strand_id
1 'polypeptide(L)'
;MPELASEVAARLVGLPLDYGVTVDHIAALLAADPRNTTHMAAVVRVIVHDALADPFRETHANRWRPALPAWLRPPMVGATVRRLLASGVLVGTGRYVRSTDAKGGNGNKLIPVYTLNLAAPSLRDRRAGPIG
;
A
#
# COMPACT_ATOMS: atom_id res chain seq x y z
N MET A 1 -17.46 25.41 -2.90
CA MET A 1 -16.77 24.09 -2.81
C MET A 1 -16.44 23.43 -4.16
N PRO A 2 -17.24 23.50 -5.25
CA PRO A 2 -16.85 22.91 -6.54
C PRO A 2 -15.72 23.68 -7.26
N GLU A 3 -15.54 24.94 -6.92
CA GLU A 3 -14.47 25.81 -7.43
C GLU A 3 -13.07 25.36 -7.02
N LEU A 4 -12.87 24.99 -5.74
CA LEU A 4 -11.56 24.53 -5.25
C LEU A 4 -11.16 23.20 -5.89
N ALA A 5 -12.12 22.28 -6.08
CA ALA A 5 -11.87 21.03 -6.77
C ALA A 5 -11.51 21.25 -8.26
N SER A 6 -12.17 22.22 -8.91
CA SER A 6 -11.86 22.60 -10.29
C SER A 6 -10.51 23.32 -10.40
N GLU A 7 -10.15 24.16 -9.44
CA GLU A 7 -8.86 24.87 -9.40
C GLU A 7 -7.71 23.89 -9.16
N VAL A 8 -7.89 22.89 -8.30
CA VAL A 8 -6.91 21.80 -8.10
C VAL A 8 -6.76 20.96 -9.38
N ALA A 9 -7.87 20.61 -10.04
CA ALA A 9 -7.84 19.90 -11.31
C ALA A 9 -7.15 20.70 -12.43
N ALA A 10 -7.39 22.02 -12.48
CA ALA A 10 -6.77 22.92 -13.46
C ALA A 10 -5.27 23.13 -13.21
N ARG A 11 -4.81 23.06 -11.95
CA ARG A 11 -3.37 23.13 -11.60
C ARG A 11 -2.63 21.81 -11.77
N LEU A 12 -3.32 20.69 -11.93
CA LEU A 12 -2.71 19.38 -12.27
C LEU A 12 -2.37 19.30 -13.78
N VAL A 13 -1.79 20.38 -14.32
CA VAL A 13 -1.25 20.44 -15.68
C VAL A 13 -0.29 19.26 -15.87
N GLY A 14 -0.68 18.37 -16.78
CA GLY A 14 0.08 17.18 -17.14
C GLY A 14 1.46 17.55 -17.66
N LEU A 15 2.46 17.38 -16.79
CA LEU A 15 3.85 17.27 -17.20
C LEU A 15 4.12 15.85 -17.71
N PRO A 16 5.19 15.64 -18.51
CA PRO A 16 5.48 14.36 -19.14
C PRO A 16 5.46 13.27 -18.06
N LEU A 17 4.55 12.31 -18.22
CA LEU A 17 4.25 11.31 -17.19
C LEU A 17 5.47 10.40 -17.02
N ASP A 18 6.31 10.70 -16.04
CA ASP A 18 6.93 9.63 -15.28
C ASP A 18 5.77 8.89 -14.60
N TYR A 19 5.34 7.81 -15.25
CA TYR A 19 4.19 7.01 -14.84
C TYR A 19 4.34 6.52 -13.38
N GLY A 20 5.57 6.30 -12.92
CA GLY A 20 5.86 5.95 -11.52
C GLY A 20 5.40 7.05 -10.55
N VAL A 21 5.81 8.29 -10.81
CA VAL A 21 5.52 9.47 -9.98
C VAL A 21 4.02 9.75 -9.89
N THR A 22 3.28 9.58 -10.99
CA THR A 22 1.83 9.81 -11.01
C THR A 22 1.08 8.81 -10.13
N VAL A 23 1.45 7.53 -10.20
CA VAL A 23 0.80 6.50 -9.37
C VAL A 23 1.12 6.71 -7.89
N ASP A 24 2.33 7.16 -7.56
CA ASP A 24 2.70 7.46 -6.17
C ASP A 24 1.90 8.65 -5.60
N HIS A 25 1.69 9.71 -6.38
CA HIS A 25 0.85 10.83 -5.95
C HIS A 25 -0.61 10.43 -5.72
N ILE A 26 -1.21 9.65 -6.63
CA ILE A 26 -2.58 9.15 -6.47
C ILE A 26 -2.67 8.25 -5.22
N ALA A 27 -1.70 7.36 -5.01
CA ALA A 27 -1.64 6.50 -3.83
C ALA A 27 -1.53 7.31 -2.54
N ALA A 28 -0.71 8.36 -2.53
CA ALA A 28 -0.55 9.26 -1.39
C ALA A 28 -1.87 9.97 -1.06
N LEU A 29 -2.58 10.51 -2.07
CA LEU A 29 -3.88 11.15 -1.90
C LEU A 29 -4.92 10.19 -1.32
N LEU A 30 -5.04 8.98 -1.89
CA LEU A 30 -5.96 7.96 -1.40
C LEU A 30 -5.66 7.56 0.05
N ALA A 31 -4.39 7.47 0.41
CA ALA A 31 -4.00 7.10 1.76
C ALA A 31 -4.09 8.26 2.77
N ALA A 32 -4.14 9.51 2.31
CA ALA A 32 -4.31 10.68 3.15
C ALA A 32 -5.79 10.98 3.46
N ASP A 33 -6.73 10.55 2.62
CA ASP A 33 -8.17 10.74 2.86
C ASP A 33 -8.66 9.95 4.09
N PRO A 34 -9.15 10.62 5.15
CA PRO A 34 -9.65 9.96 6.36
C PRO A 34 -10.76 8.94 6.10
N ARG A 35 -11.55 9.10 5.04
CA ARG A 35 -12.63 8.17 4.66
C ARG A 35 -12.11 6.79 4.30
N ASN A 36 -10.83 6.70 3.93
CA ASN A 36 -10.19 5.45 3.54
C ASN A 36 -9.53 4.71 4.71
N THR A 37 -9.55 5.26 5.94
CA THR A 37 -8.89 4.68 7.12
C THR A 37 -9.32 3.24 7.36
N THR A 38 -10.62 2.93 7.26
CA THR A 38 -11.14 1.57 7.45
C THR A 38 -10.61 0.58 6.41
N HIS A 39 -10.51 1.02 5.14
CA HIS A 39 -9.91 0.20 4.09
C HIS A 39 -8.42 -0.03 4.34
N MET A 40 -7.68 1.03 4.66
CA MET A 40 -6.25 0.93 4.96
C MET A 40 -5.98 0.00 6.15
N ALA A 41 -6.72 0.16 7.25
CA ALA A 41 -6.58 -0.68 8.43
C ALA A 41 -6.83 -2.17 8.11
N ALA A 42 -7.82 -2.46 7.26
CA ALA A 42 -8.07 -3.82 6.81
C ALA A 42 -6.92 -4.39 5.96
N VAL A 43 -6.39 -3.63 5.00
CA VAL A 43 -5.23 -4.07 4.20
C VAL A 43 -4.00 -4.30 5.09
N VAL A 44 -3.68 -3.32 5.96
CA VAL A 44 -2.53 -3.41 6.88
C VAL A 44 -2.65 -4.64 7.75
N ARG A 45 -3.81 -4.88 8.37
CA ARG A 45 -4.03 -6.04 9.24
C ARG A 45 -3.75 -7.35 8.52
N VAL A 46 -4.28 -7.52 7.31
CA VAL A 46 -4.09 -8.76 6.54
C VAL A 46 -2.62 -8.97 6.16
N ILE A 47 -1.95 -7.92 5.66
CA ILE A 47 -0.53 -8.00 5.26
C ILE A 47 0.36 -8.28 6.47
N VAL A 48 0.16 -7.58 7.58
CA VAL A 48 0.97 -7.76 8.79
C VAL A 48 0.73 -9.15 9.39
N HIS A 49 -0.52 -9.61 9.44
CA HIS A 49 -0.83 -10.95 9.92
C HIS A 49 -0.19 -12.04 9.04
N ASP A 50 -0.27 -11.93 7.72
CA ASP A 50 0.39 -12.85 6.78
C ASP A 50 1.91 -12.88 6.97
N ALA A 51 2.53 -11.70 7.06
CA ALA A 51 3.97 -11.60 7.29
C ALA A 51 4.39 -12.17 8.65
N LEU A 52 3.64 -11.91 9.73
CA LEU A 52 3.97 -12.44 11.06
C LEU A 52 3.83 -13.96 11.16
N ALA A 53 3.02 -14.59 10.30
CA ALA A 53 2.91 -16.05 10.21
C ALA A 53 4.09 -16.69 9.45
N ASP A 54 4.94 -15.89 8.80
CA ASP A 54 6.12 -16.36 8.07
C ASP A 54 7.40 -16.28 8.94
N PRO A 55 8.23 -17.34 9.00
CA PRO A 55 9.47 -17.33 9.79
C PRO A 55 10.46 -16.22 9.40
N PHE A 56 10.47 -15.79 8.14
CA PHE A 56 11.33 -14.72 7.62
C PHE A 56 10.62 -13.36 7.59
N ARG A 57 9.39 -13.31 8.10
CA ARG A 57 8.50 -12.15 8.07
C ARG A 57 8.18 -11.69 6.66
N GLU A 58 8.12 -12.62 5.72
CA GLU A 58 7.94 -12.33 4.31
C GLU A 58 6.49 -12.42 3.88
N THR A 59 6.13 -11.59 2.90
CA THR A 59 4.77 -11.49 2.38
C THR A 59 4.79 -11.13 0.90
N HIS A 60 3.76 -11.56 0.17
CA HIS A 60 3.56 -11.20 -1.23
C HIS A 60 2.09 -11.31 -1.62
N ALA A 61 1.72 -10.70 -2.75
CA ALA A 61 0.31 -10.50 -3.12
C ALA A 61 -0.51 -11.80 -3.22
N ASN A 62 0.08 -12.91 -3.65
CA ASN A 62 -0.66 -14.19 -3.69
C ASN A 62 -1.10 -14.69 -2.30
N ARG A 63 -0.38 -14.34 -1.22
CA ARG A 63 -0.69 -14.82 0.14
C ARG A 63 -1.81 -14.03 0.80
N TRP A 64 -1.74 -12.70 0.75
CA TRP A 64 -2.72 -11.86 1.45
C TRP A 64 -3.96 -11.51 0.62
N ARG A 65 -3.92 -11.51 -0.72
CA ARG A 65 -5.11 -11.18 -1.54
C ARG A 65 -6.34 -12.04 -1.22
N PRO A 66 -6.24 -13.38 -1.07
CA PRO A 66 -7.39 -14.21 -0.72
C PRO A 66 -8.03 -13.88 0.64
N ALA A 67 -7.27 -13.28 1.55
CA ALA A 67 -7.73 -12.91 2.89
C ALA A 67 -8.26 -11.46 2.97
N LEU A 68 -8.23 -10.70 1.88
CA LEU A 68 -8.79 -9.36 1.87
C LEU A 68 -10.33 -9.40 1.93
N PRO A 69 -10.97 -8.55 2.73
CA PRO A 69 -12.43 -8.49 2.78
C PRO A 69 -13.05 -8.08 1.44
N ALA A 70 -14.17 -8.70 1.06
CA ALA A 70 -14.84 -8.44 -0.21
C ALA A 70 -15.36 -6.99 -0.37
N TRP A 71 -15.62 -6.28 0.73
CA TRP A 71 -16.03 -4.87 0.71
C TRP A 71 -14.88 -3.89 0.42
N LEU A 72 -13.64 -4.39 0.34
CA LEU A 72 -12.46 -3.56 0.16
C LEU A 72 -12.36 -3.02 -1.27
N ARG A 73 -12.19 -1.70 -1.40
CA ARG A 73 -11.99 -1.06 -2.70
C ARG A 73 -10.62 -1.44 -3.27
N PRO A 74 -10.52 -2.08 -4.44
CA PRO A 74 -9.26 -2.58 -4.98
C PRO A 74 -8.10 -1.55 -5.02
N PRO A 75 -8.31 -0.26 -5.38
CA PRO A 75 -7.23 0.73 -5.37
C PRO A 75 -6.56 0.93 -4.01
N MET A 76 -7.30 0.69 -2.91
CA MET A 76 -6.77 0.85 -1.56
C MET A 76 -5.69 -0.16 -1.21
N VAL A 77 -5.66 -1.31 -1.89
CA VAL A 77 -4.60 -2.31 -1.74
C VAL A 77 -3.27 -1.72 -2.18
N GLY A 78 -3.20 -1.22 -3.42
CA GLY A 78 -1.98 -0.65 -3.98
C GLY A 78 -1.53 0.59 -3.22
N ALA A 79 -2.47 1.48 -2.89
CA ALA A 79 -2.18 2.68 -2.12
C ALA A 79 -1.60 2.35 -0.73
N THR A 80 -2.16 1.37 -0.05
CA THR A 80 -1.67 0.96 1.27
C THR A 80 -0.29 0.31 1.19
N VAL A 81 -0.06 -0.59 0.22
CA VAL A 81 1.27 -1.22 0.04
C VAL A 81 2.33 -0.16 -0.25
N ARG A 82 2.06 0.80 -1.14
CA ARG A 82 2.98 1.92 -1.42
C ARG A 82 3.26 2.76 -0.19
N ARG A 83 2.24 3.05 0.63
CA ARG A 83 2.45 3.76 1.91
C ARG A 83 3.34 2.99 2.88
N LEU A 84 3.15 1.68 3.01
CA LEU A 84 3.98 0.85 3.89
C LEU A 84 5.42 0.77 3.41
N LEU A 85 5.65 0.77 2.09
CA LEU A 85 6.99 0.87 1.50
C LEU A 85 7.62 2.24 1.76
N ALA A 86 6.88 3.32 1.51
CA ALA A 86 7.34 4.69 1.75
C ALA A 86 7.68 4.95 3.23
N SER A 87 6.97 4.30 4.16
CA SER A 87 7.24 4.39 5.59
C SER A 87 8.32 3.41 6.08
N GLY A 88 8.85 2.55 5.20
CA GLY A 88 9.84 1.53 5.53
C GLY A 88 9.31 0.38 6.40
N VAL A 89 7.98 0.23 6.53
CA VAL A 89 7.34 -0.87 7.26
C VAL A 89 7.38 -2.16 6.44
N LEU A 90 7.16 -2.04 5.12
CA LEU A 90 7.53 -3.08 4.17
C LEU A 90 8.84 -2.69 3.50
N VAL A 91 9.69 -3.67 3.25
CA VAL A 91 10.95 -3.50 2.51
C VAL A 91 10.99 -4.53 1.39
N GLY A 92 11.36 -4.11 0.19
CA GLY A 92 11.56 -5.01 -0.94
C GLY A 92 12.75 -5.94 -0.67
N THR A 93 12.57 -7.24 -0.88
CA THR A 93 13.65 -8.24 -0.69
C THR A 93 14.53 -8.41 -1.94
N GLY A 94 14.16 -7.78 -3.07
CA GLY A 94 14.76 -8.03 -4.38
C GLY A 94 14.30 -9.33 -5.05
N ARG A 95 13.58 -10.20 -4.33
CA ARG A 95 13.03 -11.45 -4.87
C ARG A 95 11.62 -11.24 -5.41
N TYR A 96 11.25 -12.07 -6.38
CA TYR A 96 9.95 -12.03 -7.06
C TYR A 96 9.36 -13.43 -7.15
N VAL A 97 8.04 -13.51 -7.10
CA VAL A 97 7.27 -14.73 -7.37
C VAL A 97 6.28 -14.51 -8.51
N ARG A 98 5.83 -15.59 -9.15
CA ARG A 98 4.81 -15.51 -10.21
C ARG A 98 3.44 -15.30 -9.59
N SER A 99 2.67 -14.34 -10.09
CA SER A 99 1.32 -14.11 -9.59
C SER A 99 0.38 -15.24 -10.02
N THR A 100 -0.45 -15.69 -9.08
CA THR A 100 -1.52 -16.67 -9.31
C THR A 100 -2.86 -16.01 -9.67
N ASP A 101 -2.90 -14.69 -9.76
CA ASP A 101 -4.10 -13.90 -10.05
C ASP A 101 -4.44 -13.91 -11.55
N ALA A 102 -4.93 -15.05 -12.04
CA ALA A 102 -5.39 -15.20 -13.42
C ALA A 102 -6.64 -14.34 -13.69
N LYS A 103 -7.55 -14.23 -12.72
CA LYS A 103 -8.83 -13.50 -12.85
C LYS A 103 -8.63 -11.99 -13.01
N GLY A 104 -7.65 -11.41 -12.33
CA GLY A 104 -7.30 -9.99 -12.44
C GLY A 104 -6.36 -9.66 -13.60
N GLY A 105 -6.13 -10.59 -14.54
CA GLY A 105 -5.23 -10.37 -15.68
C GLY A 105 -3.76 -10.23 -15.27
N ASN A 106 -3.41 -10.70 -14.07
CA ASN A 106 -2.04 -10.63 -13.53
C ASN A 106 -1.34 -11.99 -13.52
N GLY A 107 -2.00 -13.04 -14.01
CA GLY A 107 -1.44 -14.39 -14.06
C GLY A 107 -0.03 -14.39 -14.65
N ASN A 108 0.88 -15.07 -13.95
CA ASN A 108 2.29 -15.23 -14.33
C ASN A 108 3.13 -13.92 -14.38
N LYS A 109 2.58 -12.75 -14.05
CA LYS A 109 3.39 -11.54 -13.87
C LYS A 109 4.28 -11.68 -12.63
N LEU A 110 5.48 -11.11 -12.68
CA LEU A 110 6.35 -11.05 -11.52
C LEU A 110 5.75 -10.10 -10.48
N ILE A 111 5.60 -10.58 -9.25
CA ILE A 111 5.21 -9.78 -8.11
C ILE A 111 6.32 -9.81 -7.05
N PRO A 112 6.61 -8.68 -6.41
CA PRO A 112 7.68 -8.58 -5.43
C PRO A 112 7.35 -9.35 -4.15
N VAL A 113 8.40 -9.87 -3.51
CA VAL A 113 8.36 -10.35 -2.13
C VAL A 113 8.87 -9.24 -1.23
N TYR A 114 8.10 -8.94 -0.19
CA TYR A 114 8.43 -7.95 0.83
C TYR A 114 8.76 -8.63 2.15
N THR A 115 9.57 -7.98 2.98
CA THR A 115 9.75 -8.34 4.39
C THR A 115 9.16 -7.26 5.29
N LEU A 116 8.56 -7.68 6.41
CA LEU A 116 8.02 -6.78 7.42
C LEU A 116 9.13 -6.29 8.36
N ASN A 117 9.37 -4.99 8.34
CA ASN A 117 10.34 -4.31 9.19
C ASN A 117 9.66 -3.72 10.43
N LEU A 118 9.69 -4.47 11.55
CA LEU A 118 9.17 -4.00 12.84
C LEU A 118 10.01 -2.88 13.48
N ALA A 119 11.19 -2.62 12.95
CA ALA A 119 12.10 -1.56 13.39
C ALA A 119 11.95 -0.27 12.56
N ALA A 120 10.96 -0.19 11.67
CA ALA A 120 10.73 0.98 10.82
C ALA A 120 10.65 2.28 11.65
N PRO A 121 11.36 3.35 11.25
CA PRO A 121 11.35 4.63 11.98
C PRO A 121 9.93 5.15 12.25
N SER A 122 9.03 5.03 11.27
CA SER A 122 7.63 5.44 11.40
C SER A 122 6.85 4.74 12.51
N LEU A 123 7.28 3.54 12.94
CA LEU A 123 6.68 2.81 14.06
C LEU A 123 7.28 3.21 15.40
N ARG A 124 8.54 3.65 15.40
CA ARG A 124 9.27 4.09 16.61
C ARG A 124 8.79 5.46 17.08
N ASP A 125 8.62 6.39 16.14
CA ASP A 125 8.20 7.78 16.44
C ASP A 125 6.80 7.83 17.09
N ARG A 126 5.94 6.84 16.81
CA ARG A 126 4.61 6.72 17.43
C ARG A 126 4.60 6.11 18.83
N ARG A 127 5.62 5.30 19.18
CA ARG A 127 5.77 4.76 20.55
C ARG A 127 6.36 5.78 21.52
N ALA A 128 6.97 6.84 21.02
CA ALA A 128 7.59 7.91 21.80
C ALA A 128 6.64 9.11 22.07
N GLY A 129 5.36 9.05 21.68
CA GLY A 129 4.36 10.05 22.05
C GLY A 129 4.07 10.04 23.56
N PRO A 130 3.72 11.18 24.17
CA PRO A 130 3.65 11.30 25.62
C PRO A 130 2.56 10.39 26.17
N ILE A 131 2.91 9.68 27.24
CA ILE A 131 1.95 9.31 28.28
C ILE A 131 1.40 10.64 28.82
N GLY A 132 0.21 11.01 28.37
CA GLY A 132 -0.55 12.19 28.80
C GLY A 132 -2.01 11.84 28.87
#